data_AF-A0A291QBJ3-F1
#
_entry.id   AF-A0A291QBJ3-F1
#
_cell.length_a   1.000
_cell.length_b   1.000
_cell.length_c   1.000
_cell.angle_alpha   90.00
_cell.angle_beta   90.00
_cell.angle_gamma   90.00
#
_symmetry.space_group_name_H-M   'P 1'
#
loop_
_entity.id
_entity.type
_entity.pdbx_description
1 polymer ?
#
loop_
_entity_poly.entity_id
_entity_poly.type
_entity_poly.pdbx_seq_one_letter_code
_entity_poly.pdbx_strand_id
1 'polypeptide(L)'
;MSDSSHAPEAPRPPGRPQAAPRFPGGPQPDPAGSHHERRIRSFQPRRSRVTTSQGDALRRLWPKWGLDIDGLRTLDLAELFAAEDGTPSGLPVVLEIGFGMGEATAQMAGDDPDTGILAVDVHTPGQGNLLGLAERGGLSNVRVANGDAIILLREMLPPESLDGLRVYFPDPWPKARHHKRRLIQPEFLTLAAPSLKPGALLHCATDWEEYAEQMLEVLTEHPDFENTQADGGYAPRPDFRPLTRFEGQGLDKGHVVHDLLFRKVAAERD
;
A
#
# COMPACT_ATOMS: atom_id res chain seq x y z
N MET A 1 18.00 23.09 57.91
CA MET A 1 16.77 22.48 57.35
C MET A 1 16.23 23.47 56.35
N SER A 2 16.59 23.29 55.08
CA SER A 2 16.26 24.22 54.00
C SER A 2 14.94 23.78 53.37
N ASP A 3 13.89 24.55 53.58
CA ASP A 3 12.57 24.29 53.06
C ASP A 3 12.51 24.68 51.57
N SER A 4 12.28 23.70 50.70
CA SER A 4 12.22 23.88 49.24
C SER A 4 10.77 23.84 48.76
N SER A 5 10.31 25.00 48.29
CA SER A 5 9.35 25.26 47.21
C SER A 5 8.40 24.15 46.75
N HIS A 6 7.10 24.46 46.73
CA HIS A 6 6.17 23.99 45.70
C HIS A 6 5.24 25.13 45.28
N ALA A 7 5.50 25.71 44.11
CA ALA A 7 4.51 26.54 43.41
C ALA A 7 3.58 25.63 42.60
N PRO A 8 2.26 25.89 42.55
CA PRO A 8 1.32 25.05 41.84
C PRO A 8 1.51 25.15 40.31
N GLU A 9 1.51 23.99 39.66
CA GLU A 9 1.60 23.86 38.20
C GLU A 9 0.34 24.47 37.54
N ALA A 10 0.55 25.40 36.62
CA ALA A 10 -0.53 26.05 35.89
C ALA A 10 -1.29 25.03 35.01
N PRO A 11 -2.63 25.11 34.90
CA PRO A 11 -3.40 24.18 34.10
C PRO A 11 -3.02 24.29 32.62
N ARG A 12 -2.79 23.14 31.98
CA ARG A 12 -2.50 23.07 30.54
C ARG A 12 -3.68 23.63 29.75
N PRO A 13 -3.42 24.43 28.70
CA PRO A 13 -4.50 25.00 27.89
C PRO A 13 -5.29 23.88 27.20
N PRO A 14 -6.61 24.03 27.03
CA PRO A 14 -7.42 23.05 26.31
C PRO A 14 -6.89 22.89 24.88
N GLY A 15 -6.72 21.62 24.47
CA GLY A 15 -6.29 21.28 23.12
C GLY A 15 -7.22 21.91 22.07
N ARG A 16 -6.67 22.35 20.95
CA ARG A 16 -7.46 22.92 19.84
C ARG A 16 -8.58 21.93 19.45
N PRO A 17 -9.83 22.40 19.26
CA PRO A 17 -10.90 21.53 18.77
C PRO A 17 -10.49 20.92 17.43
N GLN A 18 -10.62 19.59 17.34
CA GLN A 18 -10.32 18.83 16.14
C GLN A 18 -11.31 19.30 15.06
N ALA A 19 -10.81 19.92 13.99
CA ALA A 19 -11.66 20.36 12.88
C ALA A 19 -12.45 19.16 12.33
N ALA A 20 -13.73 19.36 12.03
CA ALA A 20 -14.59 18.31 11.49
C ALA A 20 -13.94 17.67 10.25
N PRO A 21 -14.01 16.33 10.10
CA PRO A 21 -13.36 15.64 9.00
C PRO A 21 -13.91 16.14 7.66
N ARG A 22 -13.00 16.37 6.70
CA ARG A 22 -13.33 16.91 5.37
C ARG A 22 -14.31 16.02 4.59
N PHE A 23 -14.32 14.72 4.89
CA PHE A 23 -15.21 13.72 4.32
C PHE A 23 -15.84 12.92 5.48
N PRO A 24 -17.02 13.30 5.96
CA PRO A 24 -17.74 12.50 6.96
C PRO A 24 -18.00 11.09 6.41
N GLY A 25 -17.54 10.06 7.14
CA GLY A 25 -17.62 8.67 6.68
C GLY A 25 -16.67 8.30 5.54
N GLY A 26 -15.72 9.17 5.20
CA GLY A 26 -14.63 8.89 4.25
C GLY A 26 -13.33 8.44 4.94
N PRO A 27 -12.19 8.43 4.21
CA PRO A 27 -10.90 8.00 4.76
C PRO A 27 -10.46 8.90 5.91
N GLN A 28 -10.05 8.28 7.02
CA GLN A 28 -9.60 9.01 8.20
C GLN A 28 -8.17 9.55 8.03
N PRO A 29 -7.83 10.73 8.59
CA PRO A 29 -6.47 11.27 8.47
C PRO A 29 -5.36 10.43 9.10
N ASP A 30 -5.69 9.65 10.13
CA ASP A 30 -4.78 8.76 10.86
C ASP A 30 -5.61 7.60 11.44
N PRO A 31 -6.02 6.61 10.60
CA PRO A 31 -7.02 5.61 10.96
C PRO A 31 -6.57 4.73 12.14
N ALA A 32 -5.28 4.42 12.21
CA ALA A 32 -4.64 3.69 13.30
C ALA A 32 -4.44 4.52 14.59
N GLY A 33 -4.55 5.86 14.50
CA GLY A 33 -4.34 6.78 15.62
C GLY A 33 -3.05 6.52 16.42
N SER A 34 -3.16 6.65 17.75
CA SER A 34 -2.05 6.39 18.70
C SER A 34 -1.89 4.91 19.09
N HIS A 35 -2.68 3.99 18.52
CA HIS A 35 -2.63 2.57 18.89
C HIS A 35 -1.35 1.88 18.42
N HIS A 36 -0.59 2.50 17.51
CA HIS A 36 0.63 1.94 16.96
C HIS A 36 1.84 2.88 17.11
N GLU A 37 3.01 2.27 17.31
CA GLU A 37 4.26 2.93 17.68
C GLU A 37 4.74 3.98 16.66
N ARG A 38 5.53 4.95 17.17
CA ARG A 38 6.23 5.97 16.35
C ARG A 38 7.41 5.35 15.60
N ARG A 39 7.11 4.60 14.53
CA ARG A 39 8.11 4.03 13.62
C ARG A 39 8.53 5.02 12.52
N ILE A 40 9.69 4.78 11.93
CA ILE A 40 10.12 5.49 10.72
C ILE A 40 9.20 5.07 9.57
N ARG A 41 8.36 5.99 9.09
CA ARG A 41 7.47 5.75 7.95
C ARG A 41 8.26 5.74 6.65
N SER A 42 7.88 4.82 5.75
CA SER A 42 8.45 4.69 4.41
C SER A 42 7.85 5.66 3.38
N PHE A 43 6.72 6.25 3.72
CA PHE A 43 6.01 7.22 2.90
C PHE A 43 6.02 8.61 3.54
N GLN A 44 5.87 9.64 2.71
CA GLN A 44 5.58 11.00 3.17
C GLN A 44 4.16 11.41 2.78
N PRO A 45 3.23 11.61 3.74
CA PRO A 45 1.87 12.07 3.43
C PRO A 45 1.91 13.39 2.65
N ARG A 46 1.43 13.39 1.41
CA ARG A 46 1.31 14.60 0.61
C ARG A 46 -0.01 15.28 0.92
N ARG A 47 0.07 16.53 1.41
CA ARG A 47 -1.10 17.39 1.60
C ARG A 47 -1.51 18.01 0.26
N SER A 48 -2.11 17.21 -0.63
CA SER A 48 -2.64 17.70 -1.89
C SER A 48 -4.12 18.02 -1.79
N ARG A 49 -4.56 19.01 -2.58
CA ARG A 49 -5.96 19.42 -2.65
C ARG A 49 -6.77 18.33 -3.36
N VAL A 50 -7.71 17.72 -2.65
CA VAL A 50 -8.77 16.89 -3.25
C VAL A 50 -9.64 17.78 -4.16
N THR A 51 -9.81 17.37 -5.41
CA THR A 51 -10.70 18.03 -6.39
C THR A 51 -12.17 17.72 -6.09
N THR A 52 -13.10 18.43 -6.73
CA THR A 52 -14.54 18.19 -6.54
C THR A 52 -14.92 16.76 -6.92
N SER A 53 -14.49 16.29 -8.10
CA SER A 53 -14.81 14.92 -8.57
C SER A 53 -14.26 13.84 -7.65
N GLN A 54 -13.02 13.98 -7.18
CA GLN A 54 -12.44 13.04 -6.20
C GLN A 54 -13.19 13.07 -4.87
N GLY A 55 -13.59 14.26 -4.40
CA GLY A 55 -14.36 14.40 -3.16
C GLY A 55 -15.74 13.78 -3.27
N ASP A 56 -16.41 13.93 -4.41
CA ASP A 56 -17.72 13.34 -4.66
C ASP A 56 -17.64 11.83 -4.77
N ALA A 57 -16.61 11.29 -5.44
CA ALA A 57 -16.33 9.86 -5.49
C ALA A 57 -16.10 9.28 -4.08
N LEU A 58 -15.26 9.92 -3.26
CA LEU A 58 -15.04 9.49 -1.87
C LEU A 58 -16.35 9.42 -1.09
N ARG A 59 -17.21 10.44 -1.15
CA ARG A 59 -18.48 10.44 -0.40
C ARG A 59 -19.43 9.32 -0.84
N ARG A 60 -19.50 9.03 -2.14
CA ARG A 60 -20.42 8.01 -2.68
C ARG A 60 -19.89 6.59 -2.49
N LEU A 61 -18.59 6.39 -2.67
CA LEU A 61 -18.01 5.06 -2.91
C LEU A 61 -17.17 4.56 -1.75
N TRP A 62 -16.68 5.43 -0.86
CA TRP A 62 -15.94 4.99 0.32
C TRP A 62 -16.73 4.00 1.19
N PRO A 63 -18.04 4.22 1.47
CA PRO A 63 -18.80 3.24 2.25
C PRO A 63 -19.00 1.87 1.57
N LYS A 64 -18.74 1.77 0.26
CA LYS A 64 -18.93 0.55 -0.52
C LYS A 64 -17.62 -0.19 -0.77
N TRP A 65 -16.58 0.55 -1.16
CA TRP A 65 -15.33 -0.01 -1.66
C TRP A 65 -14.11 0.48 -0.88
N GLY A 66 -14.31 1.37 0.10
CA GLY A 66 -13.27 1.92 0.95
C GLY A 66 -13.19 1.24 2.31
N LEU A 67 -11.99 1.16 2.88
CA LEU A 67 -11.78 0.77 4.28
C LEU A 67 -10.61 1.53 4.89
N ASP A 68 -10.68 1.76 6.19
CA ASP A 68 -9.57 2.33 6.97
C ASP A 68 -8.73 1.20 7.58
N ILE A 69 -7.41 1.36 7.52
CA ILE A 69 -6.45 0.45 8.16
C ILE A 69 -6.28 0.92 9.61
N ASP A 70 -7.13 0.40 10.48
CA ASP A 70 -7.19 0.75 11.91
C ASP A 70 -6.40 -0.22 12.80
N GLY A 71 -6.05 -1.40 12.30
CA GLY A 71 -5.36 -2.45 13.05
C GLY A 71 -6.25 -3.18 14.05
N LEU A 72 -7.58 -3.02 13.99
CA LEU A 72 -8.50 -3.53 15.00
C LEU A 72 -9.17 -4.85 14.63
N ARG A 73 -9.27 -5.15 13.33
CA ARG A 73 -9.92 -6.37 12.85
C ARG A 73 -9.13 -7.02 11.72
N THR A 74 -9.07 -8.35 11.78
CA THR A 74 -8.66 -9.16 10.64
C THR A 74 -9.73 -9.10 9.55
N LEU A 75 -9.31 -8.92 8.30
CA LEU A 75 -10.17 -8.86 7.13
C LEU A 75 -10.55 -10.26 6.67
N ASP A 76 -11.81 -10.43 6.27
CA ASP A 76 -12.25 -11.53 5.42
C ASP A 76 -12.22 -11.03 3.97
N LEU A 77 -11.28 -11.53 3.16
CA LEU A 77 -11.12 -11.10 1.78
C LEU A 77 -12.27 -11.61 0.88
N ALA A 78 -12.88 -12.74 1.20
CA ALA A 78 -14.03 -13.25 0.46
C ALA A 78 -15.25 -12.36 0.68
N GLU A 79 -15.48 -11.90 1.92
CA GLU A 79 -16.51 -10.90 2.23
C GLU A 79 -16.18 -9.54 1.60
N LEU A 80 -14.91 -9.11 1.68
CA LEU A 80 -14.48 -7.82 1.16
C LEU A 80 -14.77 -7.67 -0.34
N PHE A 81 -14.57 -8.75 -1.10
CA PHE A 81 -14.82 -8.79 -2.55
C PHE A 81 -16.17 -9.41 -2.92
N ALA A 82 -17.07 -9.62 -1.96
CA ALA A 82 -18.39 -10.22 -2.21
C ALA A 82 -19.16 -9.50 -3.32
N ALA A 83 -19.98 -10.26 -4.03
CA ALA A 83 -20.92 -9.72 -5.01
C ALA A 83 -21.99 -8.85 -4.32
N GLU A 84 -22.71 -8.03 -5.10
CA GLU A 84 -23.73 -7.12 -4.55
C GLU A 84 -24.87 -7.84 -3.83
N ASP A 85 -25.11 -9.11 -4.15
CA ASP A 85 -26.10 -9.97 -3.47
C ASP A 85 -25.58 -10.58 -2.16
N GLY A 86 -24.33 -10.27 -1.77
CA GLY A 86 -23.69 -10.75 -0.55
C GLY A 86 -22.99 -12.11 -0.70
N THR A 87 -22.96 -12.69 -1.91
CA THR A 87 -22.23 -13.94 -2.15
C THR A 87 -20.73 -13.71 -1.98
N PRO A 88 -20.04 -14.43 -1.06
CA PRO A 88 -18.61 -14.30 -0.86
C PRO A 88 -17.82 -14.58 -2.14
N SER A 89 -16.75 -13.84 -2.35
CA SER A 89 -15.88 -13.97 -3.51
C SER A 89 -14.84 -15.07 -3.33
N GLY A 90 -14.55 -15.79 -4.41
CA GLY A 90 -13.41 -16.71 -4.51
C GLY A 90 -12.25 -16.15 -5.32
N LEU A 91 -12.24 -14.83 -5.60
CA LEU A 91 -11.20 -14.20 -6.41
C LEU A 91 -9.82 -14.36 -5.73
N PRO A 92 -8.75 -14.67 -6.48
CA PRO A 92 -7.41 -14.42 -6.00
C PRO A 92 -7.24 -12.94 -5.67
N VAL A 93 -6.54 -12.62 -4.58
CA VAL A 93 -6.37 -11.23 -4.14
C VAL A 93 -4.93 -10.80 -4.20
N VAL A 94 -4.69 -9.70 -4.92
CA VAL A 94 -3.41 -9.02 -4.97
C VAL A 94 -3.47 -7.74 -4.13
N LEU A 95 -2.50 -7.60 -3.23
CA LEU A 95 -2.27 -6.37 -2.49
C LEU A 95 -1.39 -5.43 -3.34
N GLU A 96 -1.82 -4.20 -3.55
CA GLU A 96 -0.98 -3.14 -4.15
C GLU A 96 -0.69 -2.05 -3.12
N ILE A 97 0.59 -1.81 -2.81
CA ILE A 97 1.01 -0.79 -1.84
C ILE A 97 1.51 0.45 -2.58
N GLY A 98 0.90 1.59 -2.29
CA GLY A 98 1.31 2.89 -2.83
C GLY A 98 0.82 3.11 -4.27
N PHE A 99 -0.45 2.81 -4.56
CA PHE A 99 -1.02 2.92 -5.92
C PHE A 99 -1.05 4.37 -6.46
N GLY A 100 -0.79 5.37 -5.62
CA GLY A 100 -0.70 6.77 -6.01
C GLY A 100 -2.04 7.29 -6.51
N MET A 101 -2.12 7.63 -7.80
CA MET A 101 -3.35 8.11 -8.42
C MET A 101 -4.25 6.98 -8.94
N GLY A 102 -3.75 5.75 -9.04
CA GLY A 102 -4.54 4.55 -9.33
C GLY A 102 -4.93 4.35 -10.80
N GLU A 103 -4.40 5.10 -11.76
CA GLU A 103 -4.67 4.85 -13.19
C GLU A 103 -4.19 3.48 -13.63
N ALA A 104 -2.96 3.10 -13.25
CA ALA A 104 -2.40 1.78 -13.56
C ALA A 104 -3.20 0.67 -12.86
N THR A 105 -3.56 0.87 -11.60
CA THR A 105 -4.41 -0.04 -10.83
C THR A 105 -5.75 -0.28 -11.52
N ALA A 106 -6.45 0.78 -11.92
CA ALA A 106 -7.74 0.68 -12.58
C ALA A 106 -7.63 0.00 -13.95
N GLN A 107 -6.57 0.28 -14.70
CA GLN A 107 -6.33 -0.40 -15.97
C GLN A 107 -6.09 -1.89 -15.77
N MET A 108 -5.14 -2.27 -14.89
CA MET A 108 -4.86 -3.68 -14.60
C MET A 108 -6.10 -4.42 -14.08
N ALA A 109 -6.90 -3.79 -13.23
CA ALA A 109 -8.13 -4.40 -12.72
C ALA A 109 -9.20 -4.58 -13.80
N GLY A 110 -9.26 -3.70 -14.80
CA GLY A 110 -10.14 -3.86 -15.96
C GLY A 110 -9.65 -4.91 -16.95
N ASP A 111 -8.34 -5.05 -17.11
CA ASP A 111 -7.71 -6.04 -17.99
C ASP A 111 -7.71 -7.46 -17.36
N ASP A 112 -7.84 -7.55 -16.03
CA ASP A 112 -7.91 -8.79 -15.24
C ASP A 112 -9.07 -8.75 -14.22
N PRO A 113 -10.34 -8.89 -14.68
CA PRO A 113 -11.52 -8.80 -13.81
C PRO A 113 -11.64 -9.97 -12.82
N ASP A 114 -10.91 -11.06 -13.07
CA ASP A 114 -10.92 -12.28 -12.25
C ASP A 114 -9.93 -12.20 -11.07
N THR A 115 -9.24 -11.08 -10.88
CA THR A 115 -8.37 -10.83 -9.72
C THR A 115 -8.89 -9.66 -8.89
N GLY A 116 -9.05 -9.86 -7.58
CA GLY A 116 -9.36 -8.80 -6.62
C GLY A 116 -8.12 -7.96 -6.29
N ILE A 117 -8.23 -6.64 -6.36
CA ILE A 117 -7.15 -5.71 -6.04
C ILE A 117 -7.47 -4.97 -4.74
N LEU A 118 -6.70 -5.26 -3.68
CA LEU A 118 -6.69 -4.48 -2.45
C LEU A 118 -5.62 -3.38 -2.59
N ALA A 119 -6.05 -2.19 -2.97
CA ALA A 119 -5.17 -1.06 -3.25
C ALA A 119 -5.01 -0.18 -1.99
N VAL A 120 -3.79 -0.10 -1.45
CA VAL A 120 -3.46 0.67 -0.25
C VAL A 120 -2.72 1.95 -0.59
N ASP A 121 -3.19 3.08 -0.07
CA ASP A 121 -2.44 4.34 -0.10
C ASP A 121 -2.88 5.26 1.04
N VAL A 122 -2.08 6.25 1.40
CA VAL A 122 -2.44 7.33 2.34
C VAL A 122 -2.83 8.62 1.62
N HIS A 123 -2.75 8.65 0.28
CA HIS A 123 -3.00 9.81 -0.55
C HIS A 123 -4.49 9.94 -0.88
N THR A 124 -5.22 10.72 -0.08
CA THR A 124 -6.66 10.93 -0.25
C THR A 124 -7.12 11.35 -1.65
N PRO A 125 -6.43 12.25 -2.39
CA PRO A 125 -6.79 12.54 -3.77
C PRO A 125 -6.70 11.31 -4.69
N GLY A 126 -5.71 10.46 -4.47
CA GLY A 126 -5.50 9.21 -5.18
C GLY A 126 -6.62 8.20 -4.91
N GLN A 127 -6.97 8.02 -3.64
CA GLN A 127 -8.10 7.19 -3.23
C GLN A 127 -9.40 7.60 -3.93
N GLY A 128 -9.71 8.90 -3.95
CA GLY A 128 -10.89 9.41 -4.66
C GLY A 128 -10.81 9.25 -6.18
N ASN A 129 -9.60 9.32 -6.75
CA ASN A 129 -9.40 9.12 -8.19
C ASN A 129 -9.63 7.66 -8.59
N LEU A 130 -9.02 6.71 -7.87
CA LEU A 130 -9.16 5.27 -8.11
C LEU A 130 -10.62 4.83 -7.96
N LEU A 131 -11.32 5.26 -6.90
CA LEU A 131 -12.75 4.98 -6.74
C LEU A 131 -13.57 5.52 -7.92
N GLY A 132 -13.29 6.75 -8.35
CA GLY A 132 -13.97 7.32 -9.52
C GLY A 132 -13.63 6.60 -10.84
N LEU A 133 -12.42 6.09 -11.00
CA LEU A 133 -12.02 5.29 -12.16
C LEU A 133 -12.74 3.94 -12.14
N ALA A 134 -12.78 3.26 -11.00
CA ALA A 134 -13.50 2.01 -10.81
C ALA A 134 -14.99 2.17 -11.12
N GLU A 135 -15.64 3.23 -10.61
CA GLU A 135 -17.05 3.52 -10.90
C GLU A 135 -17.29 3.73 -12.40
N ARG A 136 -16.44 4.50 -13.08
CA ARG A 136 -16.57 4.74 -14.53
C ARG A 136 -16.28 3.50 -15.38
N GLY A 137 -15.36 2.65 -14.93
CA GLY A 137 -14.97 1.41 -15.61
C GLY A 137 -15.87 0.23 -15.29
N GLY A 138 -16.83 0.37 -14.37
CA GLY A 138 -17.65 -0.75 -13.90
C GLY A 138 -16.84 -1.81 -13.16
N LEU A 139 -15.73 -1.44 -12.52
CA LEU A 139 -14.81 -2.37 -11.87
C LEU A 139 -15.35 -2.77 -10.50
N SER A 140 -15.77 -4.03 -10.36
CA SER A 140 -16.24 -4.61 -9.09
C SER A 140 -15.12 -5.25 -8.27
N ASN A 141 -13.95 -5.45 -8.87
CA ASN A 141 -12.80 -6.16 -8.31
C ASN A 141 -11.75 -5.22 -7.67
N VAL A 142 -12.08 -3.97 -7.36
CA VAL A 142 -11.17 -3.01 -6.70
C VAL A 142 -11.70 -2.63 -5.31
N ARG A 143 -10.81 -2.62 -4.32
CA ARG A 143 -11.07 -2.10 -2.97
C ARG A 143 -9.93 -1.18 -2.56
N VAL A 144 -10.27 -0.06 -1.93
CA VAL A 144 -9.33 1.00 -1.56
C VAL A 144 -9.16 1.05 -0.06
N ALA A 145 -7.94 0.85 0.43
CA ALA A 145 -7.62 0.92 1.83
C ALA A 145 -6.79 2.17 2.16
N ASN A 146 -7.20 2.91 3.18
CA ASN A 146 -6.52 4.11 3.66
C ASN A 146 -5.72 3.80 4.92
N GLY A 147 -4.42 4.07 4.89
CA GLY A 147 -3.56 3.97 6.07
C GLY A 147 -2.22 3.29 5.79
N ASP A 148 -1.57 2.86 6.86
CA ASP A 148 -0.22 2.30 6.80
C ASP A 148 -0.26 0.80 6.45
N ALA A 149 0.26 0.43 5.27
CA ALA A 149 0.27 -0.95 4.79
C ALA A 149 0.98 -1.94 5.75
N ILE A 150 1.89 -1.47 6.60
CA ILE A 150 2.53 -2.33 7.59
C ILE A 150 1.56 -2.72 8.70
N ILE A 151 0.63 -1.84 9.07
CA ILE A 151 -0.43 -2.18 10.03
C ILE A 151 -1.38 -3.19 9.39
N LEU A 152 -1.73 -3.00 8.12
CA LEU A 152 -2.56 -3.95 7.37
C LEU A 152 -1.93 -5.36 7.36
N LEU A 153 -0.66 -5.46 6.97
CA LEU A 153 0.08 -6.73 6.92
C LEU A 153 0.24 -7.38 8.30
N ARG A 154 0.47 -6.57 9.34
CA ARG A 154 0.75 -7.09 10.69
C ARG A 154 -0.51 -7.54 11.44
N GLU A 155 -1.60 -6.78 11.32
CA GLU A 155 -2.76 -6.92 12.22
C GLU A 155 -4.02 -7.39 11.50
N MET A 156 -4.14 -7.11 10.20
CA MET A 156 -5.43 -7.15 9.53
C MET A 156 -5.51 -8.20 8.41
N LEU A 157 -4.41 -8.76 7.95
CA LEU A 157 -4.42 -9.81 6.91
C LEU A 157 -4.24 -11.20 7.54
N PRO A 158 -5.10 -12.17 7.20
CA PRO A 158 -4.86 -13.56 7.58
C PRO A 158 -3.57 -14.10 6.93
N PRO A 159 -2.91 -15.10 7.54
CA PRO A 159 -1.80 -15.79 6.89
C PRO A 159 -2.27 -16.44 5.58
N GLU A 160 -1.37 -16.50 4.60
CA GLU A 160 -1.60 -17.14 3.29
C GLU A 160 -2.90 -16.70 2.59
N SER A 161 -3.29 -15.44 2.75
CA SER A 161 -4.53 -14.89 2.20
C SER A 161 -4.35 -14.20 0.84
N LEU A 162 -3.14 -13.74 0.52
CA LEU A 162 -2.82 -13.00 -0.69
C LEU A 162 -2.19 -13.89 -1.77
N ASP A 163 -2.63 -13.72 -3.00
CA ASP A 163 -2.11 -14.39 -4.21
C ASP A 163 -0.99 -13.56 -4.89
N GLY A 164 -0.79 -12.32 -4.45
CA GLY A 164 0.33 -11.49 -4.88
C GLY A 164 0.48 -10.19 -4.12
N LEU A 165 1.63 -9.55 -4.30
CA LEU A 165 1.98 -8.25 -3.75
C LEU A 165 2.66 -7.39 -4.83
N ARG A 166 2.17 -6.17 -5.03
CA ARG A 166 2.72 -5.18 -5.96
C ARG A 166 3.21 -3.96 -5.22
N VAL A 167 4.43 -3.51 -5.55
CA VAL A 167 5.04 -2.29 -5.00
C VAL A 167 5.70 -1.52 -6.14
N TYR A 168 4.95 -0.60 -6.75
CA TYR A 168 5.43 0.16 -7.91
C TYR A 168 5.86 1.57 -7.53
N PHE A 169 7.05 1.96 -7.96
CA PHE A 169 7.65 3.28 -7.78
C PHE A 169 7.57 3.81 -6.33
N PRO A 170 7.92 2.99 -5.30
CA PRO A 170 7.94 3.48 -3.93
C PRO A 170 8.94 4.63 -3.78
N ASP A 171 8.71 5.54 -2.83
CA ASP A 171 9.59 6.69 -2.58
C ASP A 171 11.07 6.23 -2.47
N PRO A 172 11.98 6.71 -3.36
CA PRO A 172 13.33 6.12 -3.48
C PRO A 172 14.32 6.58 -2.40
N TRP A 173 13.96 7.66 -1.68
CA TRP A 173 14.77 8.25 -0.61
C TRP A 173 16.27 8.38 -0.97
N PRO A 174 16.63 9.16 -1.99
CA PRO A 174 17.95 9.10 -2.65
C PRO A 174 19.15 9.54 -1.79
N LYS A 175 18.89 10.09 -0.59
CA LYS A 175 19.97 10.49 0.33
C LYS A 175 20.26 9.31 1.25
N ALA A 176 21.52 8.86 1.32
CA ALA A 176 21.95 7.73 2.17
C ALA A 176 21.34 7.72 3.59
N ARG A 177 21.33 8.86 4.28
CA ARG A 177 20.73 9.01 5.62
C ARG A 177 19.23 8.69 5.71
N HIS A 178 18.53 8.58 4.58
CA HIS A 178 17.12 8.27 4.44
C HIS A 178 16.87 6.85 3.91
N HIS A 179 17.89 6.05 3.59
CA HIS A 179 17.68 4.69 3.03
C HIS A 179 16.85 3.79 3.95
N LYS A 180 16.96 3.95 5.27
CA LYS A 180 16.07 3.29 6.27
C LYS A 180 14.58 3.62 6.15
N ARG A 181 14.20 4.55 5.27
CA ARG A 181 12.81 4.89 4.91
C ARG A 181 12.37 4.19 3.62
N ARG A 182 13.27 3.55 2.87
CA ARG A 182 12.86 2.72 1.73
C ARG A 182 11.94 1.60 2.26
N LEU A 183 10.89 1.30 1.51
CA LEU A 183 9.89 0.30 1.91
C LEU A 183 10.47 -1.12 1.80
N ILE A 184 11.17 -1.43 0.71
CA ILE A 184 11.78 -2.74 0.51
C ILE A 184 13.03 -2.83 1.39
N GLN A 185 12.87 -3.52 2.50
CA GLN A 185 13.85 -3.81 3.54
C GLN A 185 13.63 -5.24 4.03
N PRO A 186 14.64 -5.90 4.63
CA PRO A 186 14.49 -7.25 5.16
C PRO A 186 13.28 -7.38 6.08
N GLU A 187 13.07 -6.44 7.01
CA GLU A 187 11.96 -6.50 7.96
C GLU A 187 10.58 -6.35 7.31
N PHE A 188 10.49 -5.63 6.19
CA PHE A 188 9.26 -5.55 5.42
C PHE A 188 8.95 -6.88 4.74
N LEU A 189 9.95 -7.53 4.16
CA LEU A 189 9.79 -8.83 3.52
C LEU A 189 9.39 -9.91 4.54
N THR A 190 10.05 -9.95 5.70
CA THR A 190 9.71 -10.84 6.82
C THR A 190 8.27 -10.63 7.28
N LEU A 191 7.79 -9.37 7.28
CA LEU A 191 6.43 -9.05 7.65
C LEU A 191 5.41 -9.44 6.58
N ALA A 192 5.73 -9.25 5.30
CA ALA A 192 4.81 -9.48 4.20
C ALA A 192 4.67 -10.97 3.85
N ALA A 193 5.77 -11.73 3.95
CA ALA A 193 5.86 -13.14 3.58
C ALA A 193 4.74 -14.02 4.18
N PRO A 194 4.38 -13.92 5.47
CA PRO A 194 3.31 -14.73 6.07
C PRO A 194 1.91 -14.51 5.48
N SER A 195 1.62 -13.31 4.95
CA SER A 195 0.32 -13.01 4.33
C SER A 195 0.21 -13.59 2.91
N LEU A 196 1.33 -13.94 2.28
CA LEU A 196 1.39 -14.43 0.90
C LEU A 196 1.29 -15.96 0.85
N LYS A 197 0.49 -16.47 -0.08
CA LYS A 197 0.44 -17.91 -0.38
C LYS A 197 1.78 -18.37 -0.97
N PRO A 198 2.19 -19.63 -0.76
CA PRO A 198 3.25 -20.23 -1.54
C PRO A 198 2.99 -20.08 -3.05
N GLY A 199 4.00 -19.62 -3.79
CA GLY A 199 3.92 -19.34 -5.22
C GLY A 199 3.41 -17.94 -5.58
N ALA A 200 2.89 -17.16 -4.62
CA ALA A 200 2.44 -15.78 -4.84
C ALA A 200 3.57 -14.90 -5.38
N LEU A 201 3.24 -14.02 -6.32
CA LEU A 201 4.21 -13.12 -6.94
C LEU A 201 4.36 -11.83 -6.13
N LEU A 202 5.59 -11.50 -5.74
CA LEU A 202 6.01 -10.16 -5.34
C LEU A 202 6.60 -9.45 -6.56
N HIS A 203 5.95 -8.37 -6.98
CA HIS A 203 6.37 -7.56 -8.12
C HIS A 203 6.68 -6.13 -7.67
N CYS A 204 7.97 -5.80 -7.67
CA CYS A 204 8.47 -4.44 -7.43
C CYS A 204 8.85 -3.77 -8.75
N ALA A 205 8.69 -2.45 -8.84
CA ALA A 205 9.21 -1.66 -9.95
C ALA A 205 9.76 -0.32 -9.45
N THR A 206 10.86 0.15 -10.03
CA THR A 206 11.47 1.45 -9.68
C THR A 206 12.24 2.04 -10.86
N ASP A 207 12.25 3.36 -10.97
CA ASP A 207 13.06 4.11 -11.95
C ASP A 207 14.35 4.69 -11.33
N TRP A 208 14.69 4.25 -10.11
CA TRP A 208 15.87 4.68 -9.36
C TRP A 208 16.86 3.54 -9.22
N GLU A 209 17.97 3.59 -9.98
CA GLU A 209 18.98 2.53 -10.10
C GLU A 209 19.46 2.00 -8.74
N GLU A 210 19.95 2.89 -7.86
CA GLU A 210 20.51 2.52 -6.56
C GLU A 210 19.46 1.95 -5.58
N TYR A 211 18.18 2.08 -5.92
CA TYR A 211 17.09 1.44 -5.20
C TYR A 211 16.73 0.10 -5.84
N ALA A 212 16.81 -0.02 -7.17
CA ALA A 212 16.70 -1.30 -7.87
C ALA A 212 17.78 -2.28 -7.40
N GLU A 213 19.03 -1.83 -7.31
CA GLU A 213 20.16 -2.60 -6.76
C GLU A 213 19.87 -3.07 -5.33
N GLN A 214 19.44 -2.15 -4.44
CA GLN A 214 19.09 -2.51 -3.06
C GLN A 214 17.90 -3.47 -2.99
N MET A 215 16.86 -3.27 -3.82
CA MET A 215 15.71 -4.19 -3.87
C MET A 215 16.18 -5.59 -4.27
N LEU A 216 17.04 -5.69 -5.28
CA LEU A 216 17.55 -6.96 -5.77
C LEU A 216 18.37 -7.68 -4.69
N GLU A 217 19.29 -6.99 -4.02
CA GLU A 217 20.09 -7.51 -2.90
C GLU A 217 19.17 -8.04 -1.78
N VAL A 218 18.28 -7.18 -1.27
CA VAL A 218 17.38 -7.51 -0.15
C VAL A 218 16.44 -8.67 -0.49
N LEU A 219 15.89 -8.71 -1.70
CA LEU A 219 15.01 -9.80 -2.13
C LEU A 219 15.74 -11.11 -2.35
N THR A 220 16.96 -11.06 -2.91
CA THR A 220 17.78 -12.24 -3.18
C THR A 220 18.27 -12.89 -1.89
N GLU A 221 18.59 -12.10 -0.87
CA GLU A 221 19.04 -12.62 0.43
C GLU A 221 17.89 -13.15 1.32
N HIS A 222 16.64 -12.82 1.00
CA HIS A 222 15.51 -13.17 1.86
C HIS A 222 15.05 -14.62 1.63
N PRO A 223 15.04 -15.49 2.65
CA PRO A 223 14.82 -16.93 2.48
C PRO A 223 13.42 -17.30 1.97
N ASP A 224 12.43 -16.42 2.20
CA ASP A 224 11.06 -16.65 1.77
C ASP A 224 10.78 -16.34 0.30
N PHE A 225 11.75 -15.79 -0.44
CA PHE A 225 11.55 -15.33 -1.82
C PHE A 225 12.60 -15.91 -2.78
N GLU A 226 12.16 -16.29 -3.96
CA GLU A 226 13.02 -16.76 -5.05
C GLU A 226 12.86 -15.86 -6.27
N ASN A 227 13.98 -15.48 -6.90
CA ASN A 227 13.95 -14.68 -8.11
C ASN A 227 13.37 -15.50 -9.27
N THR A 228 12.44 -14.92 -10.02
CA THR A 228 11.87 -15.56 -11.22
C THR A 228 12.81 -15.57 -12.42
N GLN A 229 13.86 -14.73 -12.39
CA GLN A 229 14.87 -14.67 -13.44
C GLN A 229 15.99 -15.66 -13.16
N ALA A 230 16.25 -16.55 -14.12
CA ALA A 230 17.26 -17.61 -13.97
C ALA A 230 18.70 -17.09 -13.84
N ASP A 231 18.97 -15.86 -14.33
CA ASP A 231 20.24 -15.17 -14.17
C ASP A 231 20.35 -14.39 -12.85
N GLY A 232 19.29 -14.39 -12.04
CA GLY A 232 19.21 -13.66 -10.78
C GLY A 232 19.07 -12.14 -10.95
N GLY A 233 18.78 -11.65 -12.16
CA GLY A 233 18.71 -10.23 -12.48
C GLY A 233 17.32 -9.61 -12.40
N TYR A 234 17.16 -8.49 -13.10
CA TYR A 234 15.89 -7.78 -13.29
C TYR A 234 15.05 -8.47 -14.35
N ALA A 235 13.75 -8.50 -14.15
CA ALA A 235 12.81 -9.02 -15.14
C ALA A 235 12.55 -7.97 -16.24
N PRO A 236 12.25 -8.39 -17.48
CA PRO A 236 11.62 -7.48 -18.44
C PRO A 236 10.27 -7.02 -17.90
N ARG A 237 9.85 -5.80 -18.24
CA ARG A 237 8.51 -5.33 -17.89
C ARG A 237 7.46 -6.30 -18.45
N PRO A 238 6.60 -6.89 -17.62
CA PRO A 238 5.52 -7.73 -18.10
C PRO A 238 4.47 -6.92 -18.89
N ASP A 239 3.87 -7.53 -19.91
CA ASP A 239 2.84 -6.86 -20.74
C ASP A 239 1.62 -6.39 -19.94
N PHE A 240 1.31 -7.08 -18.83
CA PHE A 240 0.20 -6.72 -17.95
C PHE A 240 0.47 -5.47 -17.12
N ARG A 241 1.73 -5.00 -16.99
CA ARG A 241 2.05 -3.79 -16.21
C ARG A 241 2.00 -2.58 -17.14
N PRO A 242 1.00 -1.69 -17.01
CA PRO A 242 0.87 -0.54 -17.90
C PRO A 242 2.05 0.41 -17.74
N LEU A 243 2.30 1.19 -18.80
CA LEU A 243 3.15 2.37 -18.72
C LEU A 243 2.53 3.35 -17.71
N THR A 244 3.14 3.51 -16.54
CA THR A 244 2.63 4.47 -15.57
C THR A 244 3.02 5.89 -15.97
N ARG A 245 2.27 6.88 -15.46
CA ARG A 245 2.63 8.30 -15.63
C ARG A 245 4.03 8.62 -15.07
N PHE A 246 4.48 7.89 -14.04
CA PHE A 246 5.81 8.06 -13.45
C PHE A 246 6.89 7.52 -14.39
N GLU A 247 6.66 6.38 -15.03
CA GLU A 247 7.58 5.84 -16.04
C GLU A 247 7.72 6.78 -17.22
N GLY A 248 6.62 7.36 -17.72
CA GLY A 248 6.71 8.36 -18.79
C GLY A 248 7.62 9.53 -18.42
N GLN A 249 7.50 10.05 -17.20
CA GLN A 249 8.33 11.16 -16.72
C GLN A 249 9.79 10.77 -16.45
N GLY A 250 10.06 9.53 -16.05
CA GLY A 250 11.39 8.98 -15.85
C GLY A 250 12.09 8.72 -17.19
N LEU A 251 11.38 8.11 -18.15
CA LEU A 251 11.86 7.84 -19.51
C LEU A 251 12.19 9.13 -20.25
N ASP A 252 11.37 10.18 -20.11
CA ASP A 252 11.65 11.52 -20.65
C ASP A 252 12.96 12.12 -20.11
N LYS A 253 13.44 11.64 -18.95
CA LYS A 253 14.71 12.03 -18.32
C LYS A 253 15.83 11.02 -18.55
N GLY A 254 15.59 9.98 -19.34
CA GLY A 254 16.54 8.90 -19.64
C GLY A 254 16.73 7.90 -18.51
N HIS A 255 15.81 7.82 -17.53
CA HIS A 255 15.87 6.81 -16.49
C HIS A 255 15.51 5.43 -17.06
N VAL A 256 16.18 4.40 -16.54
CA VAL A 256 15.84 2.99 -16.79
C VAL A 256 14.88 2.55 -15.69
N VAL A 257 13.80 1.87 -16.08
CA VAL A 257 12.89 1.23 -15.12
C VAL A 257 13.30 -0.21 -14.95
N HIS A 258 13.45 -0.63 -13.71
CA HIS A 258 13.72 -2.00 -13.33
C HIS A 258 12.50 -2.65 -12.72
N ASP A 259 12.16 -3.83 -13.22
CA ASP A 259 11.16 -4.72 -12.67
C ASP A 259 11.84 -5.87 -11.91
N LEU A 260 11.37 -6.16 -10.70
CA LEU A 260 11.82 -7.27 -9.89
C LEU A 260 10.63 -8.18 -9.60
N LEU A 261 10.68 -9.40 -10.12
CA LEU A 261 9.65 -10.41 -9.94
C LEU A 261 10.21 -11.56 -9.12
N PHE A 262 9.68 -11.75 -7.91
CA PHE A 262 10.06 -12.81 -6.98
C PHE A 262 8.82 -13.63 -6.60
N ARG A 263 8.98 -14.93 -6.36
CA ARG A 263 7.90 -15.79 -5.86
C ARG A 263 8.11 -16.11 -4.39
N LYS A 264 7.03 -16.12 -3.62
CA LYS A 264 7.03 -16.67 -2.26
C LYS A 264 7.31 -18.17 -2.35
N VAL A 265 8.37 -18.66 -1.71
CA VAL A 265 8.63 -20.11 -1.62
C VAL A 265 7.73 -20.76 -0.57
N ALA A 266 7.44 -22.06 -0.73
CA ALA A 266 6.80 -22.81 0.34
C ALA A 266 7.74 -22.90 1.54
N ALA A 267 7.21 -22.77 2.76
CA ALA A 267 8.01 -23.06 3.95
C ALA A 267 8.43 -24.54 3.89
N GLU A 268 9.73 -24.81 4.07
CA GLU A 268 10.20 -26.17 4.28
C GLU A 268 9.53 -26.69 5.55
N ARG A 269 8.70 -27.73 5.40
CA ARG A 269 8.09 -28.42 6.53
C ARG A 269 9.16 -29.36 7.11
N ASP A 270 9.85 -28.89 8.14
CA ASP A 270 10.61 -29.76 9.05
C ASP A 270 9.69 -30.69 9.86
#